data_AF-K1SHZ7-F1
#
_entry.id   AF-K1SHZ7-F1
#
_cell.length_a   1.000
_cell.length_b   1.000
_cell.length_c   1.000
_cell.angle_alpha   90.00
_cell.angle_beta   90.00
_cell.angle_gamma   90.00
#
_symmetry.space_group_name_H-M   'P 1'
#
loop_
_entity.id
_entity.type
_entity.pdbx_description
1 polymer ?
#
loop_
_entity_poly.entity_id
_entity_poly.type
_entity_poly.pdbx_seq_one_letter_code
_entity_poly.pdbx_strand_id
1 'polypeptide(L)'
;RRRCRPRLPCREKERLEAAAPLFAGGVNYRITDDALGAAPPSQRYANNVAAIRLLKQLEAENRPATPEEQEVLAKYVGWGGLADCFDPKHSRYEELKGLLSETEYAAARESTLTAFYTPPVVIRSIYAVLEQMGFTQGNILEPSCGVGNFLGMLPESMAESKVYGVELDDVSGRIARQLYPRSSISVRGYEKMDFPDNFFDVAVGNVPFGQFKVQNRRYDRLNLS
;
A
#
# COMPACT_ATOMS: atom_id res chain seq x y z
N ARG A 1 -13.39 -35.44 42.10
CA ARG A 1 -14.03 -34.98 40.85
C ARG A 1 -13.53 -33.57 40.51
N ARG A 2 -12.44 -33.42 39.76
CA ARG A 2 -11.95 -32.11 39.30
C ARG A 2 -12.72 -31.73 38.02
N ARG A 3 -13.51 -30.65 38.06
CA ARG A 3 -14.23 -30.13 36.89
C ARG A 3 -13.22 -29.49 35.93
N CYS A 4 -13.10 -30.02 34.71
CA CYS A 4 -12.44 -29.32 33.62
C CYS A 4 -13.27 -28.09 33.24
N ARG A 5 -12.65 -26.90 33.21
CA ARG A 5 -13.26 -25.72 32.58
C ARG A 5 -13.28 -25.93 31.05
N PRO A 6 -14.36 -25.60 30.34
CA PRO A 6 -14.38 -25.66 28.89
C PRO A 6 -13.39 -24.63 28.34
N ARG A 7 -12.49 -25.06 27.44
CA ARG A 7 -11.66 -24.13 26.66
C ARG A 7 -12.59 -23.32 25.77
N LEU A 8 -12.56 -22.00 25.91
CA LEU A 8 -13.16 -21.10 24.94
C LEU A 8 -12.57 -21.39 23.55
N PRO A 9 -13.39 -21.50 22.49
CA PRO A 9 -12.86 -21.67 21.14
C PRO A 9 -12.01 -20.45 20.79
N CYS A 10 -10.75 -20.70 20.44
CA CYS A 10 -9.88 -19.70 19.86
C CYS A 10 -10.52 -19.30 18.53
N ARG A 11 -10.97 -18.05 18.37
CA ARG A 11 -11.50 -17.55 17.09
C ARG A 11 -10.50 -17.91 15.99
N GLU A 12 -10.88 -18.79 15.07
CA GLU A 12 -10.13 -19.00 13.84
C GLU A 12 -10.07 -17.64 13.13
N LYS A 13 -8.87 -17.07 13.03
CA LYS A 13 -8.66 -15.90 12.17
C LYS A 13 -8.81 -16.41 10.75
N GLU A 14 -9.82 -15.93 10.02
CA GLU A 14 -9.96 -16.17 8.58
C GLU A 14 -8.65 -15.74 7.90
N ARG A 15 -7.93 -16.73 7.40
CA ARG A 15 -6.69 -16.60 6.66
C ARG A 15 -7.08 -16.44 5.19
N LEU A 16 -6.64 -15.35 4.57
CA LEU A 16 -7.06 -14.99 3.22
C LEU A 16 -5.87 -14.94 2.26
N GLU A 17 -6.09 -15.48 1.07
CA GLU A 17 -5.16 -15.46 -0.05
C GLU A 17 -5.04 -14.07 -0.69
N ALA A 18 -4.10 -13.94 -1.64
CA ALA A 18 -3.86 -12.73 -2.40
C ALA A 18 -5.10 -12.27 -3.19
N ALA A 19 -5.32 -10.95 -3.29
CA ALA A 19 -6.40 -10.42 -4.11
C ALA A 19 -6.18 -10.69 -5.61
N ALA A 20 -7.26 -10.90 -6.36
CA ALA A 20 -7.17 -10.95 -7.82
C ALA A 20 -6.77 -9.57 -8.39
N PRO A 21 -6.08 -9.53 -9.56
CA PRO A 21 -5.83 -8.29 -10.29
C PRO A 21 -7.13 -7.52 -10.54
N LEU A 22 -7.08 -6.18 -10.48
CA LEU A 22 -8.25 -5.35 -10.74
C LEU A 22 -8.75 -5.50 -12.18
N PHE A 23 -7.82 -5.47 -13.14
CA PHE A 23 -8.11 -5.64 -14.55
C PHE A 23 -6.89 -6.23 -15.28
N ALA A 24 -6.95 -7.52 -15.62
CA ALA A 24 -5.85 -8.24 -16.25
C ALA A 24 -5.43 -7.67 -17.62
N GLY A 25 -6.34 -7.01 -18.33
CA GLY A 25 -6.06 -6.31 -19.60
C GLY A 25 -5.58 -4.87 -19.45
N GLY A 26 -5.42 -4.37 -18.22
CA GLY A 26 -5.03 -2.98 -17.95
C GLY A 26 -3.54 -2.74 -18.16
N VAL A 27 -3.13 -1.48 -18.09
CA VAL A 27 -1.72 -1.09 -18.12
C VAL A 27 -1.33 -0.61 -16.74
N ASN A 28 -0.25 -1.19 -16.20
CA ASN A 28 0.35 -0.73 -14.96
C ASN A 28 1.04 0.61 -15.20
N TYR A 29 0.79 1.57 -14.31
CA TYR A 29 1.45 2.86 -14.30
C TYR A 29 2.97 2.70 -14.19
N ARG A 30 3.72 3.59 -14.82
CA ARG A 30 5.19 3.61 -14.78
C ARG A 30 5.66 4.94 -14.20
N ILE A 31 6.39 4.87 -13.10
CA ILE A 31 6.99 6.06 -12.49
C ILE A 31 8.30 6.36 -13.20
N THR A 32 8.34 7.48 -13.90
CA THR A 32 9.52 7.98 -14.62
C THR A 32 10.06 9.28 -14.03
N ASP A 33 9.26 9.99 -13.23
CA ASP A 33 9.65 11.25 -12.57
C ASP A 33 10.27 11.00 -11.19
N ASP A 34 11.51 11.47 -11.03
CA ASP A 34 12.29 11.38 -9.78
C ASP A 34 11.81 12.35 -8.71
N ALA A 35 11.08 13.40 -9.11
CA ALA A 35 10.48 14.36 -8.22
C ALA A 35 9.01 13.99 -7.88
N LEU A 36 8.54 12.78 -8.25
CA LEU A 36 7.16 12.38 -7.97
C LEU A 36 6.84 12.55 -6.48
N GLY A 37 5.79 13.32 -6.22
CA GLY A 37 5.32 13.62 -4.87
C GLY A 37 6.06 14.74 -4.12
N ALA A 38 7.14 15.28 -4.67
CA ALA A 38 7.80 16.47 -4.14
C ALA A 38 6.98 17.72 -4.47
N ALA A 39 6.28 18.26 -3.47
CA ALA A 39 5.53 19.50 -3.61
C ALA A 39 5.35 20.20 -2.24
N PRO A 40 5.07 21.53 -2.23
CA PRO A 40 4.70 22.23 -1.00
C PRO A 40 3.47 21.61 -0.33
N PRO A 41 3.31 21.72 1.01
CA PRO A 41 2.19 21.11 1.74
C PRO A 41 0.80 21.41 1.15
N SER A 42 0.57 22.65 0.71
CA SER A 42 -0.69 23.08 0.11
C SER A 42 -1.03 22.35 -1.19
N GLN A 43 0.00 22.07 -2.01
CA GLN A 43 -0.12 21.33 -3.27
C GLN A 43 -0.24 19.82 -3.03
N ARG A 44 0.50 19.25 -2.06
CA ARG A 44 0.35 17.85 -1.66
C ARG A 44 -1.07 17.57 -1.18
N TYR A 45 -1.63 18.45 -0.34
CA TYR A 45 -3.04 18.36 0.05
C TYR A 45 -3.97 18.38 -1.17
N ALA A 46 -3.77 19.33 -2.10
CA ALA A 46 -4.64 19.45 -3.27
C ALA A 46 -4.57 18.20 -4.18
N ASN A 47 -3.36 17.65 -4.38
CA ASN A 47 -3.15 16.41 -5.11
C ASN A 47 -3.86 15.22 -4.42
N ASN A 48 -3.74 15.09 -3.10
CA ASN A 48 -4.41 14.03 -2.35
C ASN A 48 -5.93 14.11 -2.49
N VAL A 49 -6.51 15.32 -2.33
CA VAL A 49 -7.95 15.53 -2.48
C VAL A 49 -8.41 15.20 -3.90
N ALA A 50 -7.66 15.61 -4.93
CA ALA A 50 -7.97 15.29 -6.32
C ALA A 50 -7.94 13.77 -6.58
N ALA A 51 -6.91 13.08 -6.10
CA ALA A 51 -6.78 11.64 -6.23
C ALA A 51 -7.90 10.88 -5.51
N ILE A 52 -8.28 11.28 -4.30
CA ILE A 52 -9.38 10.62 -3.55
C ILE A 52 -10.73 10.85 -4.24
N ARG A 53 -11.00 12.07 -4.73
CA ARG A 53 -12.23 12.34 -5.49
C ARG A 53 -12.30 11.47 -6.75
N LEU A 54 -11.21 11.41 -7.49
CA LEU A 54 -11.11 10.58 -8.69
C LEU A 54 -11.29 9.10 -8.36
N LEU A 55 -10.62 8.59 -7.31
CA LEU A 55 -10.79 7.21 -6.86
C LEU A 55 -12.26 6.88 -6.59
N LYS A 56 -12.96 7.72 -5.81
CA LYS A 56 -14.36 7.50 -5.47
C LYS A 56 -15.27 7.57 -6.71
N GLN A 57 -14.94 8.43 -7.67
CA GLN A 57 -15.63 8.49 -8.96
C GLN A 57 -15.46 7.18 -9.74
N LEU A 58 -14.22 6.69 -9.89
CA LEU A 58 -13.92 5.44 -10.61
C LEU A 58 -14.63 4.23 -10.00
N GLU A 59 -14.73 4.19 -8.67
CA GLU A 59 -15.44 3.14 -7.94
C GLU A 59 -16.95 3.23 -8.13
N ALA A 60 -17.52 4.44 -8.09
CA ALA A 60 -18.93 4.66 -8.35
C ALA A 60 -19.31 4.28 -9.80
N GLU A 61 -18.41 4.53 -10.75
CA GLU A 61 -18.55 4.16 -12.17
C GLU A 61 -18.17 2.69 -12.45
N ASN A 62 -17.62 1.98 -11.46
CA ASN A 62 -17.14 0.60 -11.56
C ASN A 62 -16.22 0.36 -12.77
N ARG A 63 -15.23 1.23 -12.98
CA ARG A 63 -14.27 1.14 -14.09
C ARG A 63 -12.82 1.36 -13.65
N PRO A 64 -11.84 0.85 -14.42
CA PRO A 64 -10.44 1.19 -14.21
C PRO A 64 -10.14 2.64 -14.61
N ALA A 65 -9.08 3.21 -14.02
CA ALA A 65 -8.52 4.49 -14.43
C ALA A 65 -7.98 4.45 -15.88
N THR A 66 -8.15 5.54 -16.62
CA THR A 66 -7.39 5.78 -17.86
C THR A 66 -5.93 6.16 -17.56
N PRO A 67 -5.02 6.14 -18.55
CA PRO A 67 -3.64 6.60 -18.34
C PRO A 67 -3.54 8.03 -17.77
N GLU A 68 -4.39 8.95 -18.24
CA GLU A 68 -4.41 10.34 -17.76
C GLU A 68 -4.92 10.45 -16.33
N GLU A 69 -5.87 9.59 -15.95
CA GLU A 69 -6.38 9.48 -14.58
C GLU A 69 -5.35 8.84 -13.65
N GLN A 70 -4.55 7.88 -14.13
CA GLN A 70 -3.42 7.32 -13.39
C GLN A 70 -2.40 8.40 -13.01
N GLU A 71 -2.14 9.39 -13.87
CA GLU A 71 -1.26 10.54 -13.54
C GLU A 71 -1.79 11.39 -12.38
N VAL A 72 -3.12 11.48 -12.22
CA VAL A 72 -3.73 12.18 -11.07
C VAL A 72 -3.60 11.35 -9.81
N LEU A 73 -3.88 10.04 -9.90
CA LEU A 73 -3.77 9.10 -8.79
C LEU A 73 -2.32 8.97 -8.29
N ALA A 74 -1.34 8.96 -9.18
CA ALA A 74 0.09 8.83 -8.86
C ALA A 74 0.64 10.02 -8.04
N LYS A 75 -0.05 11.16 -8.05
CA LYS A 75 0.32 12.34 -7.26
C LYS A 75 -0.12 12.27 -5.80
N TYR A 76 -0.86 11.23 -5.42
CA TYR A 76 -1.20 11.00 -4.02
C TYR A 76 0.06 10.63 -3.23
N VAL A 77 0.31 11.38 -2.15
CA VAL A 77 1.52 11.25 -1.31
C VAL A 77 1.19 10.96 0.15
N GLY A 78 -0.05 10.60 0.45
CA GLY A 78 -0.48 10.37 1.82
C GLY A 78 -0.40 11.63 2.67
N TRP A 79 -0.52 11.46 3.98
CA TRP A 79 -0.72 12.58 4.91
C TRP A 79 0.55 12.98 5.67
N GLY A 80 1.70 12.40 5.32
CA GLY A 80 3.01 12.68 5.93
C GLY A 80 3.35 14.17 5.95
N GLY A 81 3.45 14.75 7.14
CA GLY A 81 3.72 16.18 7.33
C GLY A 81 2.58 17.11 6.90
N LEU A 82 1.33 16.61 6.88
CA LEU A 82 0.11 17.39 6.62
C LEU A 82 -0.84 17.41 7.83
N ALA A 83 -0.32 17.28 9.06
CA ALA A 83 -1.14 17.20 10.28
C ALA A 83 -2.09 18.40 10.47
N ASP A 84 -1.67 19.59 10.03
CA ASP A 84 -2.43 20.83 10.21
C ASP A 84 -3.81 20.81 9.55
N CYS A 85 -4.01 20.06 8.45
CA CYS A 85 -5.31 20.01 7.78
C CYS A 85 -6.39 19.25 8.57
N PHE A 86 -6.00 18.53 9.63
CA PHE A 86 -6.90 17.82 10.54
C PHE A 86 -7.30 18.66 11.77
N ASP A 87 -6.78 19.88 11.92
CA ASP A 87 -7.24 20.82 12.96
C ASP A 87 -8.64 21.35 12.59
N PRO A 88 -9.65 21.28 13.48
CA PRO A 88 -10.97 21.87 13.25
C PRO A 88 -10.98 23.36 12.89
N LYS A 89 -9.92 24.10 13.20
CA LYS A 89 -9.75 25.52 12.84
C LYS A 89 -9.15 25.72 11.45
N HIS A 90 -8.68 24.67 10.79
CA HIS A 90 -8.09 24.76 9.46
C HIS A 90 -9.17 25.03 8.42
N SER A 91 -8.91 25.93 7.47
CA SER A 91 -9.89 26.37 6.46
C SER A 91 -10.39 25.24 5.55
N ARG A 92 -9.66 24.14 5.47
CA ARG A 92 -10.00 22.96 4.66
C ARG A 92 -10.53 21.76 5.46
N TYR A 93 -10.77 21.92 6.76
CA TYR A 93 -11.19 20.83 7.65
C TYR A 93 -12.48 20.16 7.19
N GLU A 94 -13.55 20.93 6.92
CA GLU A 94 -14.85 20.39 6.50
C GLU A 94 -14.79 19.68 5.14
N GLU A 95 -13.96 20.17 4.21
CA GLU A 95 -13.74 19.51 2.93
C GLU A 95 -13.12 18.12 3.14
N LEU A 96 -12.05 18.04 3.94
CA LEU A 96 -11.37 16.78 4.24
C LEU A 96 -12.29 15.81 4.99
N LYS A 97 -13.03 16.32 5.98
CA LYS A 97 -13.93 15.53 6.82
C LYS A 97 -15.11 14.97 6.02
N GLY A 98 -15.66 15.74 5.09
CA GLY A 98 -16.72 15.27 4.18
C GLY A 98 -16.22 14.38 3.04
N LEU A 99 -14.93 14.49 2.67
CA LEU A 99 -14.34 13.67 1.61
C LEU A 99 -14.10 12.23 2.05
N LEU A 100 -13.75 12.00 3.32
CA LEU A 100 -13.37 10.69 3.85
C LEU A 100 -14.49 10.10 4.71
N SER A 101 -14.62 8.77 4.70
CA SER A 101 -15.39 8.08 5.74
C SER A 101 -14.73 8.23 7.10
N GLU A 102 -15.46 7.96 8.18
CA GLU A 102 -14.91 8.06 9.54
C GLU A 102 -13.65 7.19 9.74
N THR A 103 -13.64 5.98 9.15
CA THR A 103 -12.49 5.06 9.22
C THR A 103 -11.32 5.54 8.38
N GLU A 104 -11.58 6.03 7.16
CA GLU A 104 -10.55 6.62 6.30
C GLU A 104 -9.94 7.87 6.96
N TYR A 105 -10.76 8.72 7.56
CA TYR A 105 -10.33 9.95 8.24
C TYR A 105 -9.44 9.64 9.44
N ALA A 106 -9.80 8.64 10.26
CA ALA A 106 -8.99 8.22 11.39
C ALA A 106 -7.61 7.70 10.95
N ALA A 107 -7.56 6.81 9.96
CA ALA A 107 -6.32 6.28 9.40
C ALA A 107 -5.45 7.38 8.76
N ALA A 108 -6.07 8.30 8.01
CA ALA A 108 -5.41 9.45 7.42
C ALA A 108 -4.74 10.33 8.48
N ARG A 109 -5.43 10.60 9.59
CA ARG A 109 -4.90 11.39 10.71
C ARG A 109 -3.74 10.69 11.42
N GLU A 110 -3.86 9.39 11.67
CA GLU A 110 -2.82 8.58 12.33
C GLU A 110 -1.54 8.47 11.49
N SER A 111 -1.66 8.44 10.17
CA SER A 111 -0.53 8.31 9.24
C SER A 111 0.26 9.60 9.01
N THR A 112 -0.17 10.74 9.58
CA THR A 112 0.47 12.05 9.38
C THR A 112 1.94 12.12 9.78
N LEU A 113 2.38 11.25 10.68
CA LEU A 113 3.77 11.19 11.17
C LEU A 113 4.62 10.13 10.45
N THR A 114 4.01 9.19 9.71
CA THR A 114 4.67 7.95 9.29
C THR A 114 4.52 7.61 7.81
N ALA A 115 3.59 8.24 7.08
CA ALA A 115 3.38 8.01 5.65
C ALA A 115 4.39 8.77 4.78
N PHE A 116 5.65 8.33 4.79
CA PHE A 116 6.67 8.80 3.86
C PHE A 116 7.04 7.70 2.87
N TYR A 117 6.98 8.01 1.58
CA TYR A 117 7.35 7.07 0.53
C TYR A 117 8.86 6.99 0.32
N THR A 118 9.32 5.81 -0.07
CA THR A 118 10.71 5.57 -0.46
C THR A 118 11.08 6.40 -1.68
N PRO A 119 12.17 7.18 -1.65
CA PRO A 119 12.60 7.98 -2.79
C PRO A 119 12.92 7.11 -4.04
N PRO A 120 12.62 7.58 -5.26
CA PRO A 120 12.87 6.83 -6.50
C PRO A 120 14.31 6.33 -6.67
N VAL A 121 15.29 7.14 -6.26
CA VAL A 121 16.71 6.76 -6.30
C VAL A 121 17.00 5.49 -5.48
N VAL A 122 16.38 5.35 -4.30
CA VAL A 122 16.57 4.19 -3.43
C VAL A 122 15.93 2.95 -4.05
N ILE A 123 14.71 3.09 -4.59
CA ILE A 123 14.00 1.97 -5.24
C ILE A 123 14.80 1.45 -6.43
N ARG A 124 15.33 2.32 -7.29
CA ARG A 124 16.16 1.91 -8.42
C ARG A 124 17.46 1.23 -7.97
N SER A 125 18.10 1.69 -6.90
CA SER A 125 19.27 1.00 -6.36
C SER A 125 18.94 -0.42 -5.89
N ILE A 126 17.77 -0.63 -5.27
CA ILE A 126 17.31 -1.97 -4.86
C ILE A 126 17.15 -2.87 -6.10
N TYR A 127 16.46 -2.40 -7.15
CA TYR A 127 16.30 -3.18 -8.37
C TYR A 127 17.63 -3.44 -9.10
N ALA A 128 18.54 -2.48 -9.14
CA ALA A 128 19.87 -2.67 -9.73
C ALA A 128 20.68 -3.78 -9.00
N VAL A 129 20.56 -3.86 -7.67
CA VAL A 129 21.19 -4.95 -6.91
C VAL A 129 20.55 -6.30 -7.24
N LEU A 130 19.22 -6.36 -7.36
CA LEU A 130 18.52 -7.60 -7.77
C LEU A 130 18.95 -8.06 -9.16
N GLU A 131 19.12 -7.15 -10.13
CA GLU A 131 19.66 -7.47 -11.45
C GLU A 131 21.09 -8.05 -11.35
N GLN A 132 21.95 -7.44 -10.53
CA GLN A 132 23.33 -7.92 -10.31
C GLN A 132 23.37 -9.31 -9.64
N MET A 133 22.36 -9.64 -8.84
CA MET A 133 22.18 -10.97 -8.25
C MET A 133 21.61 -11.98 -9.26
N GLY A 134 21.31 -11.57 -10.49
CA GLY A 134 20.78 -12.42 -11.56
C GLY A 134 19.27 -12.63 -11.51
N PHE A 135 18.53 -11.84 -10.72
CA PHE A 135 17.08 -11.91 -10.71
C PHE A 135 16.50 -11.21 -11.95
N THR A 136 15.76 -11.95 -12.77
CA THR A 136 15.13 -11.45 -14.01
C THR A 136 13.62 -11.65 -14.04
N GLN A 137 13.09 -12.60 -13.28
CA GLN A 137 11.65 -12.86 -13.18
C GLN A 137 11.33 -13.66 -11.92
N GLY A 138 10.11 -13.50 -11.41
CA GLY A 138 9.60 -14.29 -10.29
C GLY A 138 8.37 -13.64 -9.64
N ASN A 139 7.99 -14.15 -8.48
CA ASN A 139 6.98 -13.56 -7.62
C ASN A 139 7.64 -12.55 -6.67
N ILE A 140 7.32 -11.27 -6.85
CA ILE A 140 7.85 -10.16 -6.04
C ILE A 140 6.78 -9.72 -5.04
N LEU A 141 7.13 -9.63 -3.76
CA LEU A 141 6.27 -9.08 -2.71
C LEU A 141 6.70 -7.66 -2.32
N GLU A 142 5.72 -6.76 -2.18
CA GLU A 142 5.81 -5.55 -1.37
C GLU A 142 4.74 -5.66 -0.24
N PRO A 143 5.13 -5.80 1.04
CA PRO A 143 4.20 -6.08 2.16
C PRO A 143 3.50 -4.87 2.79
N SER A 144 3.86 -3.65 2.41
CA SER A 144 3.34 -2.34 2.86
C SER A 144 3.44 -1.30 1.73
N CYS A 145 2.73 -1.56 0.62
CA CYS A 145 3.07 -0.97 -0.66
C CYS A 145 2.68 0.49 -0.81
N GLY A 146 1.82 1.01 0.07
CA GLY A 146 1.15 2.29 -0.06
C GLY A 146 0.49 2.41 -1.44
N VAL A 147 0.76 3.50 -2.18
CA VAL A 147 0.29 3.64 -3.57
C VAL A 147 1.14 2.88 -4.60
N GLY A 148 2.14 2.11 -4.16
CA GLY A 148 2.90 1.14 -4.96
C GLY A 148 4.11 1.70 -5.71
N ASN A 149 4.91 2.59 -5.11
CA ASN A 149 6.10 3.15 -5.78
C ASN A 149 7.09 2.10 -6.28
N PHE A 150 7.30 1.01 -5.53
CA PHE A 150 8.12 -0.13 -5.99
C PHE A 150 7.53 -0.77 -7.25
N LEU A 151 6.20 -0.96 -7.30
CA LEU A 151 5.51 -1.55 -8.46
C LEU A 151 5.69 -0.68 -9.71
N GLY A 152 5.56 0.65 -9.55
CA GLY A 152 5.69 1.60 -10.66
C GLY A 152 7.11 1.76 -11.20
N MET A 153 8.12 1.35 -10.44
CA MET A 153 9.55 1.41 -10.81
C MET A 153 10.18 0.06 -11.13
N LEU A 154 9.38 -1.00 -11.27
CA LEU A 154 9.87 -2.30 -11.73
C LEU A 154 10.60 -2.15 -13.08
N PRO A 155 11.87 -2.53 -13.23
CA PRO A 155 12.59 -2.35 -14.49
C PRO A 155 12.05 -3.25 -15.60
N GLU A 156 12.32 -2.89 -16.86
CA GLU A 156 11.91 -3.69 -18.03
C GLU A 156 12.52 -5.09 -18.03
N SER A 157 13.76 -5.22 -17.54
CA SER A 157 14.46 -6.49 -17.33
C SER A 157 13.71 -7.47 -16.42
N MET A 158 12.75 -6.97 -15.62
CA MET A 158 11.91 -7.74 -14.69
C MET A 158 10.42 -7.70 -15.03
N ALA A 159 10.04 -7.25 -16.24
CA ALA A 159 8.64 -7.04 -16.62
C ALA A 159 7.78 -8.32 -16.58
N GLU A 160 8.40 -9.50 -16.69
CA GLU A 160 7.73 -10.81 -16.59
C GLU A 160 7.47 -11.26 -15.15
N SER A 161 7.90 -10.47 -14.16
CA SER A 161 7.62 -10.74 -12.75
C SER A 161 6.15 -10.53 -12.41
N LYS A 162 5.62 -11.37 -11.52
CA LYS A 162 4.32 -11.16 -10.89
C LYS A 162 4.51 -10.38 -9.60
N VAL A 163 3.92 -9.19 -9.52
CA VAL A 163 4.06 -8.33 -8.34
C VAL A 163 2.82 -8.41 -7.46
N TYR A 164 3.08 -8.60 -6.17
CA TYR A 164 2.10 -8.71 -5.10
C TYR A 164 2.31 -7.55 -4.12
N GLY A 165 1.27 -6.75 -3.92
CA GLY A 165 1.25 -5.67 -2.95
C GLY A 165 0.32 -6.01 -1.78
N VAL A 166 0.70 -5.61 -0.57
CA VAL A 166 -0.19 -5.60 0.59
C VAL A 166 -0.14 -4.20 1.19
N GLU A 167 -1.29 -3.61 1.50
CA GLU A 167 -1.35 -2.29 2.11
C GLU A 167 -2.43 -2.24 3.19
N LEU A 168 -2.09 -1.68 4.35
CA LEU A 168 -3.01 -1.56 5.47
C LEU A 168 -3.98 -0.38 5.30
N ASP A 169 -3.48 0.75 4.77
CA ASP A 169 -4.28 1.94 4.53
C ASP A 169 -5.24 1.75 3.36
N ASP A 170 -6.52 1.97 3.64
CA ASP A 170 -7.59 1.64 2.69
C ASP A 170 -7.52 2.49 1.42
N VAL A 171 -7.32 3.80 1.56
CA VAL A 171 -7.24 4.73 0.42
C VAL A 171 -5.99 4.44 -0.42
N SER A 172 -4.82 4.33 0.21
CA SER A 172 -3.56 4.07 -0.48
C SER A 172 -3.60 2.76 -1.27
N GLY A 173 -4.11 1.68 -0.65
CA GLY A 173 -4.24 0.39 -1.30
C GLY A 173 -5.21 0.39 -2.47
N ARG A 174 -6.35 1.10 -2.36
CA ARG A 174 -7.31 1.25 -3.48
C ARG A 174 -6.75 2.10 -4.63
N ILE A 175 -5.98 3.16 -4.33
CA ILE A 175 -5.23 3.91 -5.33
C ILE A 175 -4.20 2.99 -6.03
N ALA A 176 -3.44 2.20 -5.28
CA ALA A 176 -2.47 1.27 -5.85
C ALA A 176 -3.13 0.27 -6.81
N ARG A 177 -4.34 -0.22 -6.50
CA ARG A 177 -5.10 -1.11 -7.41
C ARG A 177 -5.44 -0.45 -8.74
N GLN A 178 -5.73 0.85 -8.75
CA GLN A 178 -6.01 1.61 -9.98
C GLN A 178 -4.73 1.94 -10.77
N LEU A 179 -3.61 2.17 -10.07
CA LEU A 179 -2.31 2.39 -10.70
C LEU A 179 -1.73 1.10 -11.29
N TYR A 180 -1.93 -0.05 -10.63
CA TYR A 180 -1.36 -1.33 -11.07
C TYR A 180 -2.44 -2.39 -11.26
N PRO A 181 -3.35 -2.22 -12.24
CA PRO A 181 -4.50 -3.08 -12.40
C PRO A 181 -4.16 -4.55 -12.72
N ARG A 182 -2.94 -4.84 -13.22
CA ARG A 182 -2.46 -6.20 -13.46
C ARG A 182 -1.82 -6.86 -12.23
N SER A 183 -1.48 -6.10 -11.20
CA SER A 183 -0.84 -6.60 -10.00
C SER A 183 -1.86 -7.10 -8.98
N SER A 184 -1.44 -8.03 -8.12
CA SER A 184 -2.26 -8.53 -7.01
C SER A 184 -2.07 -7.64 -5.80
N ILE A 185 -3.03 -6.78 -5.47
CA ILE A 185 -2.92 -5.84 -4.36
C ILE A 185 -4.02 -6.09 -3.33
N SER A 186 -3.62 -6.48 -2.13
CA SER A 186 -4.50 -6.79 -1.00
C SER A 186 -4.54 -5.62 -0.01
N VAL A 187 -5.71 -5.02 0.16
CA VAL A 187 -5.94 -3.92 1.12
C VAL A 187 -6.31 -4.50 2.49
N ARG A 188 -5.30 -4.73 3.33
CA ARG A 188 -5.38 -5.23 4.72
C ARG A 188 -3.99 -5.31 5.36
N GLY A 189 -3.96 -5.55 6.67
CA GLY A 189 -2.73 -5.88 7.38
C GLY A 189 -2.08 -7.16 6.90
N TYR A 190 -0.76 -7.11 6.67
CA TYR A 190 0.05 -8.24 6.20
C TYR A 190 -0.05 -9.46 7.13
N GLU A 191 -0.25 -9.26 8.43
CA GLU A 191 -0.38 -10.33 9.42
C GLU A 191 -1.63 -11.21 9.26
N LYS A 192 -2.57 -10.79 8.40
CA LYS A 192 -3.79 -11.54 8.06
C LYS A 192 -3.68 -12.30 6.74
N MET A 193 -2.60 -12.11 5.99
CA MET A 193 -2.36 -12.82 4.75
C MET A 193 -1.98 -14.27 5.02
N ASP A 194 -2.44 -15.16 4.14
CA ASP A 194 -2.07 -16.57 4.14
C ASP A 194 -1.44 -16.94 2.80
N PHE A 195 -0.32 -16.29 2.50
CA PHE A 195 0.49 -16.66 1.35
C PHE A 195 1.06 -18.07 1.53
N PRO A 196 1.15 -18.89 0.47
CA PRO A 196 1.81 -20.18 0.55
C PRO A 196 3.27 -20.04 0.99
N ASP A 197 3.77 -21.05 1.71
CA ASP A 197 5.20 -21.11 2.04
C ASP A 197 6.02 -21.20 0.74
N ASN A 198 7.20 -20.56 0.71
CA ASN A 198 8.10 -20.50 -0.46
C ASN A 198 7.43 -19.98 -1.74
N PHE A 199 6.46 -19.08 -1.61
CA PHE A 199 5.75 -18.50 -2.76
C PHE A 199 6.46 -17.33 -3.42
N PHE A 200 7.21 -16.53 -2.65
CA PHE A 200 7.91 -15.34 -3.15
C PHE A 200 9.38 -15.62 -3.36
N ASP A 201 9.91 -15.15 -4.49
CA ASP A 201 11.34 -15.21 -4.81
C ASP A 201 12.09 -14.02 -4.20
N VAL A 202 11.42 -12.84 -4.17
CA VAL A 202 11.98 -11.60 -3.63
C VAL A 202 10.91 -10.82 -2.88
N ALA A 203 11.29 -10.22 -1.76
CA ALA A 203 10.51 -9.17 -1.11
C ALA A 203 11.28 -7.84 -1.21
N VAL A 204 10.62 -6.81 -1.75
CA VAL A 204 11.12 -5.44 -1.82
C VAL A 204 10.20 -4.54 -0.99
N GLY A 205 10.72 -3.43 -0.51
CA GLY A 205 9.89 -2.49 0.24
C GLY A 205 10.69 -1.64 1.19
N ASN A 206 10.01 -0.67 1.78
CA ASN A 206 10.49 0.06 2.95
C ASN A 206 9.54 -0.25 4.09
N VAL A 207 9.89 -1.24 4.91
CA VAL A 207 9.06 -1.64 6.04
C VAL A 207 8.90 -0.47 7.01
N PRO A 208 7.68 -0.22 7.54
CA PRO A 208 7.45 0.88 8.44
C PRO A 208 8.34 0.74 9.70
N PHE A 209 9.15 1.75 9.98
CA PHE A 209 9.95 1.80 11.20
C PHE A 209 9.06 2.27 12.37
N GLY A 210 8.69 1.34 13.26
CA GLY A 210 7.96 1.63 14.50
C GLY A 210 7.92 0.43 15.43
N GLN A 211 7.90 0.65 16.75
CA GLN A 211 7.78 -0.41 17.76
C GLN A 211 6.34 -0.94 17.82
N PHE A 212 5.92 -1.66 16.79
CA PHE A 212 4.66 -2.38 16.81
C PHE A 212 4.91 -3.80 17.34
N LYS A 213 4.28 -4.16 18.46
CA LYS A 213 4.31 -5.54 18.96
C LYS A 213 3.49 -6.43 18.04
N VAL A 214 4.16 -7.09 17.09
CA VAL A 214 3.56 -8.16 16.29
C VAL A 214 3.56 -9.45 17.14
N GLN A 215 2.39 -9.86 17.62
CA GLN A 215 2.25 -11.17 18.28
C GLN A 215 2.28 -12.29 17.21
N ASN A 216 3.44 -12.93 17.03
CA ASN A 216 3.62 -14.00 16.06
C ASN A 216 3.64 -15.39 16.73
N ARG A 217 2.45 -15.95 16.98
CA ARG A 217 2.28 -17.28 17.58
C ARG A 217 2.95 -18.43 16.81
N ARG A 218 3.30 -18.26 15.53
CA ARG A 218 3.95 -19.29 14.70
C ARG A 218 5.46 -19.37 14.98
N TYR A 219 6.06 -18.29 15.49
CA TYR A 219 7.50 -18.16 15.75
C TYR A 219 7.88 -17.97 17.23
N ASP A 220 6.91 -17.98 18.16
CA ASP A 220 7.16 -17.97 19.62
C ASP A 220 8.11 -19.09 20.09
N ARG A 221 8.29 -20.16 19.30
CA ARG A 221 9.24 -21.24 19.59
C ARG A 221 10.70 -20.93 19.30
N LEU A 222 11.02 -19.83 18.63
CA LEU A 222 12.38 -19.49 18.20
C LEU A 222 13.00 -18.26 18.90
N ASN A 223 12.29 -17.60 19.83
CA ASN A 223 12.81 -16.46 20.60
C ASN A 223 13.55 -15.40 19.76
N LEU A 224 13.03 -15.04 18.59
CA LEU A 224 13.59 -13.95 17.80
C LEU A 224 12.92 -12.64 18.23
N SER A 225 13.71 -11.80 18.90
CA SER A 225 13.41 -10.44 19.34
C SER A 225 13.59 -9.42 18.22
#